data_AF-A0A1A7WK03-F1
#
_entry.id   AF-A0A1A7WK03-F1
#
_cell.length_a   1.000
_cell.length_b   1.000
_cell.length_c   1.000
_cell.angle_alpha   90.00
_cell.angle_beta   90.00
_cell.angle_gamma   90.00
#
_symmetry.space_group_name_H-M   'P 1'
#
loop_
_entity.id
_entity.type
_entity.pdbx_description
1 polymer ?
#
loop_
_entity_poly.entity_id
_entity_poly.type
_entity_poly.pdbx_seq_one_letter_code
_entity_poly.pdbx_strand_id
1 'polypeptide(L)'
;LEGQQYSEEFGKLNIVRKIPVMKDGNFILTESTAILMYLVQKRPSAVADHWFPADLQQRARVNEYLSWQHLNLRIHCAKVFLLKTLYPFAMGSEVPKEKMDAALDDMKQSLDLLEEKFLQDKPFILGNKISLADLVAVVELMQPLGTGVNGFEGRPKLMAWRERVKKELGEKLFDQTHQKLLEAKGLQQEIQNSPHLQKLQSVFVKLFR
;
A
#
# COMPACT_ATOMS: atom_id res chain seq x y z
N LEU A 1 12.13 13.96 -0.05
CA LEU A 1 11.95 13.06 1.12
C LEU A 1 12.94 13.43 2.24
N GLU A 2 12.45 13.89 3.40
CA GLU A 2 13.28 14.45 4.50
C GLU A 2 13.54 13.48 5.66
N GLY A 3 12.91 12.30 5.68
CA GLY A 3 13.11 11.32 6.76
C GLY A 3 12.53 11.77 8.11
N GLN A 4 11.49 12.59 8.12
CA GLN A 4 10.86 13.15 9.32
C GLN A 4 10.46 12.09 10.36
N GLN A 5 10.13 10.86 9.94
CA GLN A 5 9.81 9.75 10.83
C GLN A 5 10.98 9.34 11.75
N TYR A 6 12.22 9.71 11.40
CA TYR A 6 13.40 9.46 12.21
C TYR A 6 13.74 10.62 13.17
N SER A 7 12.98 11.70 13.19
CA SER A 7 13.17 12.80 14.15
C SER A 7 12.78 12.39 15.58
N GLU A 8 13.37 13.01 16.59
CA GLU A 8 12.96 12.76 17.99
C GLU A 8 11.50 13.11 18.23
N GLU A 9 11.01 14.20 17.62
CA GLU A 9 9.62 14.64 17.72
C GLU A 9 8.65 13.57 17.21
N PHE A 10 8.92 12.96 16.05
CA PHE A 10 8.10 11.86 15.56
C PHE A 10 8.23 10.62 16.44
N GLY A 11 9.43 10.35 16.97
CA GLY A 11 9.66 9.24 17.91
C GLY A 11 8.82 9.34 19.19
N LYS A 12 8.49 10.57 19.64
CA LYS A 12 7.56 10.80 20.75
C LYS A 12 6.11 10.46 20.40
N LEU A 13 5.73 10.55 19.13
CA LEU A 13 4.39 10.17 18.64
C LEU A 13 4.26 8.67 18.40
N ASN A 14 5.28 8.07 17.79
CA ASN A 14 5.32 6.64 17.50
C ASN A 14 6.74 6.10 17.65
N ILE A 15 6.96 5.30 18.71
CA ILE A 15 8.25 4.65 18.99
C ILE A 15 8.73 3.73 17.85
N VAL A 16 7.79 3.20 17.05
CA VAL A 16 8.08 2.34 15.89
C VAL A 16 8.62 3.15 14.71
N ARG A 17 8.46 4.49 14.73
CA ARG A 17 8.97 5.41 13.70
C ARG A 17 8.48 5.09 12.30
N LYS A 18 7.23 4.64 12.20
CA LYS A 18 6.53 4.34 10.94
C LYS A 18 5.31 5.24 10.76
N ILE A 19 5.02 5.55 9.50
CA ILE A 19 3.78 6.19 9.07
C ILE A 19 2.80 5.12 8.54
N PRO A 20 1.49 5.41 8.51
CA PRO A 20 0.81 6.60 9.04
C PRO A 20 0.64 6.56 10.57
N VAL A 21 0.42 7.75 11.15
CA VAL A 21 0.02 7.96 12.55
C VAL A 21 -1.16 8.94 12.53
N MET A 22 -2.24 8.61 13.23
CA MET A 22 -3.39 9.48 13.41
C MET A 22 -3.39 10.03 14.84
N LYS A 23 -3.64 11.33 14.98
CA LYS A 23 -3.89 11.99 16.27
C LYS A 23 -5.30 12.56 16.28
N ASP A 24 -6.09 12.16 17.26
CA ASP A 24 -7.44 12.63 17.50
C ASP A 24 -7.56 13.17 18.93
N GLY A 25 -7.36 14.47 19.10
CA GLY A 25 -7.13 15.07 20.41
C GLY A 25 -5.88 14.49 21.07
N ASN A 26 -6.05 13.83 22.21
CA ASN A 26 -4.97 13.15 22.93
C ASN A 26 -4.83 11.66 22.54
N PHE A 27 -5.74 11.12 21.74
CA PHE A 27 -5.69 9.73 21.29
C PHE A 27 -4.75 9.61 20.08
N ILE A 28 -3.74 8.74 20.18
CA ILE A 28 -2.81 8.44 19.09
C ILE A 28 -3.05 6.99 18.66
N LEU A 29 -3.26 6.80 17.35
CA LEU A 29 -3.44 5.48 16.76
C LEU A 29 -2.47 5.30 15.59
N THR A 30 -1.85 4.13 15.55
CA THR A 30 -0.94 3.69 14.50
C THR A 30 -1.56 2.51 13.75
N GLU A 31 -0.90 2.02 12.71
CA GLU A 31 -1.38 1.01 11.77
C GLU A 31 -2.51 1.50 10.87
N SER A 32 -2.25 1.53 9.56
CA SER A 32 -3.18 2.06 8.56
C SER A 32 -4.57 1.40 8.60
N THR A 33 -4.65 0.07 8.79
CA THR A 33 -5.91 -0.67 8.87
C THR A 33 -6.70 -0.31 10.14
N ALA A 34 -6.04 -0.20 11.29
CA ALA A 34 -6.66 0.23 12.54
C ALA A 34 -7.16 1.68 12.46
N ILE A 35 -6.36 2.59 11.88
CA ILE A 35 -6.75 3.99 11.64
C ILE A 35 -7.99 4.05 10.74
N LEU A 36 -8.02 3.31 9.63
CA LEU A 36 -9.16 3.29 8.71
C LEU A 36 -10.42 2.78 9.41
N MET A 37 -10.33 1.66 10.14
CA MET A 37 -11.46 1.12 10.92
C MET A 37 -11.98 2.14 11.93
N TYR A 38 -11.08 2.79 12.68
CA TYR A 38 -11.42 3.84 13.62
C TYR A 38 -12.16 5.01 12.96
N LEU A 39 -11.67 5.50 11.82
CA LEU A 39 -12.27 6.63 11.12
C LEU A 39 -13.68 6.32 10.62
N VAL A 40 -13.91 5.11 10.08
CA VAL A 40 -15.26 4.68 9.67
C VAL A 40 -16.19 4.58 10.88
N GLN A 41 -15.73 3.96 11.98
CA GLN A 41 -16.55 3.75 13.18
C GLN A 41 -16.79 5.02 13.99
N LYS A 42 -15.90 6.01 13.94
CA LYS A 42 -16.06 7.29 14.65
C LYS A 42 -17.21 8.13 14.07
N ARG A 43 -17.54 7.95 12.79
CA ARG A 43 -18.57 8.76 12.09
C ARG A 43 -19.58 7.88 11.35
N PRO A 44 -20.32 7.00 12.05
CA PRO A 44 -21.18 6.00 11.43
C PRO A 44 -22.35 6.62 10.65
N SER A 45 -22.75 7.84 10.97
CA SER A 45 -23.80 8.59 10.26
C SER A 45 -23.29 9.39 9.05
N ALA A 46 -21.97 9.59 8.91
CA ALA A 46 -21.37 10.33 7.79
C ALA A 46 -20.63 9.42 6.79
N VAL A 47 -20.35 8.18 7.17
CA VAL A 47 -19.63 7.20 6.34
C VAL A 47 -20.57 6.04 6.04
N ALA A 48 -20.70 5.68 4.75
CA ALA A 48 -21.56 4.58 4.34
C ALA A 48 -21.12 3.24 4.95
N ASP A 49 -22.09 2.44 5.40
CA ASP A 49 -21.84 1.15 6.08
C ASP A 49 -21.00 0.16 5.25
N HIS A 50 -21.07 0.25 3.91
CA HIS A 50 -20.32 -0.65 3.03
C HIS A 50 -18.80 -0.63 3.22
N TRP A 51 -18.25 0.45 3.80
CA TRP A 51 -16.81 0.56 4.03
C TRP A 51 -16.32 -0.45 5.06
N PHE A 52 -17.07 -0.59 6.15
CA PHE A 52 -16.79 -1.53 7.23
C PHE A 52 -18.12 -2.00 7.86
N PRO A 53 -18.79 -2.98 7.23
CA PRO A 53 -20.18 -3.32 7.54
C PRO A 53 -20.44 -3.65 9.02
N ALA A 54 -21.64 -3.32 9.50
CA ALA A 54 -22.11 -3.76 10.82
C ALA A 54 -22.44 -5.26 10.88
N ASP A 55 -22.86 -5.86 9.77
CA ASP A 55 -23.12 -7.30 9.69
C ASP A 55 -21.88 -8.12 10.07
N LEU A 56 -22.08 -9.10 10.94
CA LEU A 56 -20.99 -9.88 11.53
C LEU A 56 -20.16 -10.61 10.47
N GLN A 57 -20.81 -11.25 9.50
CA GLN A 57 -20.13 -12.07 8.50
C GLN A 57 -19.42 -11.19 7.47
N GLN A 58 -20.06 -10.11 7.01
CA GLN A 58 -19.45 -9.15 6.10
C GLN A 58 -18.25 -8.47 6.75
N ARG A 59 -18.35 -8.06 8.02
CA ARG A 59 -17.23 -7.52 8.78
C ARG A 59 -16.08 -8.54 8.90
N ALA A 60 -16.42 -9.80 9.18
CA ALA A 60 -15.41 -10.87 9.24
C ALA A 60 -14.68 -11.03 7.90
N ARG A 61 -15.35 -10.86 6.75
CA ARG A 61 -14.71 -10.88 5.43
C ARG A 61 -13.79 -9.68 5.19
N VAL A 62 -14.16 -8.47 5.64
CA VAL A 62 -13.21 -7.33 5.61
C VAL A 62 -11.97 -7.67 6.44
N ASN A 63 -12.17 -8.14 7.67
CA ASN A 63 -11.06 -8.47 8.57
C ASN A 63 -10.17 -9.58 8.00
N GLU A 64 -10.76 -10.63 7.41
CA GLU A 64 -10.02 -11.69 6.74
C GLU A 64 -9.06 -11.13 5.68
N TYR A 65 -9.55 -10.25 4.82
CA TYR A 65 -8.71 -9.61 3.81
C TYR A 65 -7.65 -8.70 4.43
N LEU A 66 -8.04 -7.81 5.36
CA LEU A 66 -7.13 -6.85 5.98
C LEU A 66 -6.01 -7.55 6.77
N SER A 67 -6.29 -8.70 7.37
CA SER A 67 -5.27 -9.54 8.00
C SER A 67 -4.39 -10.25 6.98
N TRP A 68 -4.99 -10.87 5.95
CA TRP A 68 -4.25 -11.61 4.92
C TRP A 68 -3.26 -10.73 4.15
N GLN A 69 -3.67 -9.51 3.76
CA GLN A 69 -2.86 -8.67 2.87
C GLN A 69 -1.50 -8.28 3.45
N HIS A 70 -1.35 -8.20 4.79
CA HIS A 70 -0.12 -7.73 5.44
C HIS A 70 1.11 -8.58 5.08
N LEU A 71 0.93 -9.90 5.04
CA LEU A 71 2.00 -10.87 4.76
C LEU A 71 1.94 -11.43 3.33
N ASN A 72 1.08 -10.86 2.49
CA ASN A 72 0.92 -11.27 1.10
C ASN A 72 1.06 -10.04 0.21
N LEU A 73 -0.07 -9.44 -0.18
CA LEU A 73 -0.11 -8.37 -1.16
C LEU A 73 0.80 -7.18 -0.78
N ARG A 74 0.72 -6.68 0.46
CA ARG A 74 1.52 -5.55 0.91
C ARG A 74 3.01 -5.82 0.86
N ILE A 75 3.46 -6.92 1.48
CA ILE A 75 4.90 -7.21 1.54
C ILE A 75 5.47 -7.52 0.16
N HIS A 76 4.72 -8.21 -0.72
CA HIS A 76 5.20 -8.53 -2.06
C HIS A 76 5.23 -7.31 -3.00
N CYS A 77 4.16 -6.49 -3.01
CA CYS A 77 4.15 -5.25 -3.80
C CYS A 77 5.20 -4.24 -3.30
N ALA A 78 5.34 -4.08 -1.97
CA ALA A 78 6.36 -3.22 -1.40
C ALA A 78 7.78 -3.72 -1.70
N LYS A 79 8.02 -5.04 -1.72
CA LYS A 79 9.33 -5.62 -2.07
C LYS A 79 9.73 -5.23 -3.49
N VAL A 80 8.84 -5.38 -4.47
CA VAL A 80 9.10 -4.93 -5.86
C VAL A 80 9.40 -3.44 -5.92
N PHE A 81 8.56 -2.62 -5.26
CA PHE A 81 8.76 -1.17 -5.19
C PHE A 81 10.12 -0.80 -4.61
N LEU A 82 10.49 -1.36 -3.45
CA LEU A 82 11.75 -1.10 -2.75
C LEU A 82 12.96 -1.56 -3.56
N LEU A 83 12.88 -2.70 -4.24
CA LEU A 83 13.94 -3.17 -5.12
C LEU A 83 14.12 -2.22 -6.32
N LYS A 84 13.04 -1.76 -6.96
CA LYS A 84 13.14 -0.84 -8.09
C LYS A 84 13.58 0.58 -7.69
N THR A 85 13.32 1.01 -6.46
CA THR A 85 13.55 2.42 -6.05
C THR A 85 14.73 2.58 -5.09
N LEU A 86 14.65 1.94 -3.93
CA LEU A 86 15.56 2.19 -2.81
C LEU A 86 16.81 1.31 -2.87
N TYR A 87 16.75 0.12 -3.46
CA TYR A 87 17.90 -0.78 -3.55
C TYR A 87 19.09 -0.16 -4.29
N PRO A 88 18.94 0.44 -5.49
CA PRO A 88 20.08 1.03 -6.20
C PRO A 88 20.76 2.14 -5.41
N PHE A 89 19.96 2.93 -4.68
CA PHE A 89 20.47 3.96 -3.78
C PHE A 89 21.21 3.37 -2.57
N ALA A 90 20.63 2.36 -1.93
CA ALA A 90 21.20 1.76 -0.72
C ALA A 90 22.46 0.93 -1.00
N MET A 91 22.44 0.15 -2.09
CA MET A 91 23.49 -0.82 -2.42
C MET A 91 24.49 -0.31 -3.47
N GLY A 92 24.24 0.85 -4.09
CA GLY A 92 25.10 1.42 -5.13
C GLY A 92 25.23 0.55 -6.39
N SER A 93 24.31 -0.38 -6.60
CA SER A 93 24.34 -1.38 -7.67
C SER A 93 22.92 -1.71 -8.15
N GLU A 94 22.81 -2.24 -9.36
CA GLU A 94 21.54 -2.76 -9.86
C GLU A 94 21.08 -3.96 -9.04
N VAL A 95 19.76 -4.18 -9.00
CA VAL A 95 19.18 -5.31 -8.30
C VAL A 95 19.61 -6.61 -8.99
N PRO A 96 20.15 -7.61 -8.26
CA PRO A 96 20.44 -8.92 -8.83
C PRO A 96 19.19 -9.52 -9.46
N LYS A 97 19.32 -10.06 -10.69
CA LYS A 97 18.21 -10.62 -11.46
C LYS A 97 17.39 -11.63 -10.63
N GLU A 98 18.04 -12.58 -9.98
CA GLU A 98 17.39 -13.60 -9.16
C GLU A 98 16.55 -13.00 -8.02
N LYS A 99 17.02 -11.90 -7.40
CA LYS A 99 16.30 -11.22 -6.32
C LYS A 99 15.05 -10.52 -6.83
N MET A 100 15.12 -9.93 -8.02
CA MET A 100 13.96 -9.32 -8.67
C MET A 100 12.97 -10.38 -9.14
N ASP A 101 13.44 -11.44 -9.79
CA ASP A 101 12.60 -12.55 -10.29
C ASP A 101 11.81 -13.17 -9.12
N ALA A 102 12.46 -13.48 -8.00
CA ALA A 102 11.79 -13.98 -6.81
C ALA A 102 10.73 -13.02 -6.26
N ALA A 103 11.00 -11.70 -6.25
CA ALA A 103 10.02 -10.70 -5.81
C ALA A 103 8.80 -10.61 -6.75
N LEU A 104 9.03 -10.76 -8.05
CA LEU A 104 7.97 -10.78 -9.06
C LEU A 104 7.12 -12.05 -8.94
N ASP A 105 7.73 -13.20 -8.68
CA ASP A 105 7.02 -14.47 -8.45
C ASP A 105 6.17 -14.42 -7.18
N ASP A 106 6.69 -13.87 -6.08
CA ASP A 106 5.93 -13.62 -4.84
C ASP A 106 4.73 -12.70 -5.11
N MET A 107 4.95 -11.60 -5.85
CA MET A 107 3.89 -10.66 -6.20
C MET A 107 2.83 -11.32 -7.08
N LYS A 108 3.24 -12.12 -8.07
CA LYS A 108 2.33 -12.85 -8.95
C LYS A 108 1.42 -13.78 -8.15
N GLN A 109 1.98 -14.56 -7.22
CA GLN A 109 1.21 -15.45 -6.35
C GLN A 109 0.18 -14.68 -5.49
N SER A 110 0.55 -13.52 -4.94
CA SER A 110 -0.39 -12.66 -4.21
C SER A 110 -1.52 -12.12 -5.09
N LEU A 111 -1.22 -11.78 -6.35
CA LEU A 111 -2.21 -11.31 -7.31
C LEU A 111 -3.15 -12.44 -7.75
N ASP A 112 -2.64 -13.66 -7.94
CA ASP A 112 -3.44 -14.86 -8.19
C ASP A 112 -4.41 -15.10 -7.03
N LEU A 113 -3.93 -15.06 -5.79
CA LEU A 113 -4.80 -15.20 -4.61
C LEU A 113 -5.80 -14.05 -4.46
N LEU A 114 -5.40 -12.81 -4.75
CA LEU A 114 -6.34 -11.67 -4.76
C LEU A 114 -7.48 -11.91 -5.76
N GLU A 115 -7.16 -12.40 -6.95
CA GLU A 115 -8.12 -12.64 -8.01
C GLU A 115 -8.99 -13.88 -7.73
N GLU A 116 -8.40 -15.02 -7.35
CA GLU A 116 -9.09 -16.31 -7.22
C GLU A 116 -9.81 -16.49 -5.88
N LYS A 117 -9.22 -16.02 -4.78
CA LYS A 117 -9.83 -16.16 -3.44
C LYS A 117 -10.75 -15.00 -3.11
N PHE A 118 -10.29 -13.77 -3.34
CA PHE A 118 -10.96 -12.57 -2.80
C PHE A 118 -11.90 -11.92 -3.79
N LEU A 119 -11.44 -11.53 -4.98
CA LEU A 119 -12.25 -10.84 -5.98
C LEU A 119 -13.24 -11.79 -6.68
N GLN A 120 -12.75 -12.93 -7.17
CA GLN A 120 -13.52 -13.90 -7.96
C GLN A 120 -14.22 -13.23 -9.15
N ASP A 121 -15.53 -13.40 -9.29
CA ASP A 121 -16.35 -12.75 -10.31
C ASP A 121 -17.13 -11.54 -9.76
N LYS A 122 -16.79 -11.07 -8.55
CA LYS A 122 -17.49 -9.96 -7.91
C LYS A 122 -16.97 -8.60 -8.41
N PRO A 123 -17.81 -7.55 -8.38
CA PRO A 123 -17.38 -6.19 -8.70
C PRO A 123 -16.26 -5.68 -7.77
N PHE A 124 -16.33 -6.00 -6.48
CA PHE A 124 -15.42 -5.62 -5.40
C PHE A 124 -15.09 -6.84 -4.51
N ILE A 125 -14.07 -6.74 -3.67
CA ILE A 125 -13.57 -7.85 -2.83
C ILE A 125 -14.67 -8.45 -1.94
N LEU A 126 -15.57 -7.62 -1.40
CA LEU A 126 -16.68 -8.10 -0.58
C LEU A 126 -17.97 -8.42 -1.35
N GLY A 127 -18.08 -8.01 -2.61
CA GLY A 127 -19.32 -8.16 -3.37
C GLY A 127 -19.62 -6.93 -4.23
N ASN A 128 -20.81 -6.37 -4.04
CA ASN A 128 -21.37 -5.37 -4.96
C ASN A 128 -20.97 -3.92 -4.64
N LYS A 129 -20.37 -3.66 -3.47
CA LYS A 129 -19.98 -2.32 -3.03
C LYS A 129 -18.52 -2.30 -2.60
N ILE A 130 -17.89 -1.15 -2.83
CA ILE A 130 -16.51 -0.89 -2.38
C ILE A 130 -16.42 -0.96 -0.85
N SER A 131 -15.30 -1.45 -0.34
CA SER A 131 -15.03 -1.58 1.08
C SER A 131 -13.59 -1.14 1.43
N LEU A 132 -13.25 -1.15 2.72
CA LEU A 132 -11.86 -0.95 3.16
C LEU A 132 -10.91 -1.99 2.55
N ALA A 133 -11.39 -3.20 2.22
CA ALA A 133 -10.58 -4.21 1.56
C ALA A 133 -10.09 -3.71 0.20
N ASP A 134 -10.99 -3.14 -0.61
CA ASP A 134 -10.67 -2.63 -1.95
C ASP A 134 -9.73 -1.42 -1.90
N LEU A 135 -9.97 -0.50 -0.95
CA LEU A 135 -9.12 0.67 -0.74
C LEU A 135 -7.69 0.27 -0.38
N VAL A 136 -7.52 -0.66 0.55
CA VAL A 136 -6.20 -1.15 0.96
C VAL A 136 -5.55 -1.95 -0.17
N ALA A 137 -6.29 -2.79 -0.88
CA ALA A 137 -5.77 -3.54 -2.01
C ALA A 137 -5.18 -2.64 -3.09
N VAL A 138 -5.95 -1.64 -3.54
CA VAL A 138 -5.58 -0.87 -4.73
C VAL A 138 -4.30 -0.07 -4.48
N VAL A 139 -4.14 0.53 -3.29
CA VAL A 139 -2.93 1.32 -2.99
C VAL A 139 -1.66 0.47 -2.91
N GLU A 140 -1.77 -0.81 -2.55
CA GLU A 140 -0.63 -1.74 -2.59
C GLU A 140 -0.23 -2.05 -4.04
N LEU A 141 -1.19 -2.31 -4.95
CA LEU A 141 -0.89 -2.55 -6.38
C LEU A 141 -0.37 -1.31 -7.12
N MET A 142 -0.73 -0.10 -6.65
CA MET A 142 -0.25 1.13 -7.27
C MET A 142 1.25 1.35 -7.06
N GLN A 143 1.85 0.77 -6.01
CA GLN A 143 3.29 0.88 -5.73
C GLN A 143 4.18 0.32 -6.85
N PRO A 144 4.10 -0.98 -7.20
CA PRO A 144 4.91 -1.53 -8.29
C PRO A 144 4.58 -0.86 -9.64
N LEU A 145 3.31 -0.50 -9.87
CA LEU A 145 2.91 0.22 -11.08
C LEU A 145 3.66 1.55 -11.24
N GLY A 146 3.83 2.31 -10.15
CA GLY A 146 4.62 3.54 -10.16
C GLY A 146 6.06 3.31 -10.63
N THR A 147 6.62 2.12 -10.40
CA THR A 147 7.99 1.75 -10.82
C THR A 147 8.08 1.14 -12.22
N GLY A 148 6.97 1.13 -12.96
CA GLY A 148 6.88 0.52 -14.29
C GLY A 148 6.61 -0.98 -14.29
N VAL A 149 6.37 -1.60 -13.13
CA VAL A 149 5.97 -3.01 -13.04
C VAL A 149 4.45 -3.09 -12.98
N ASN A 150 3.81 -3.45 -14.09
CA ASN A 150 2.35 -3.45 -14.19
C ASN A 150 1.75 -4.77 -13.69
N GLY A 151 1.36 -4.83 -12.41
CA GLY A 151 0.67 -6.00 -11.84
C GLY A 151 -0.72 -6.28 -12.43
N PHE A 152 -1.28 -5.39 -13.24
CA PHE A 152 -2.59 -5.57 -13.89
C PHE A 152 -2.47 -6.19 -15.31
N GLU A 153 -1.27 -6.23 -15.87
CA GLU A 153 -1.04 -6.77 -17.21
C GLU A 153 -1.43 -8.25 -17.28
N GLY A 154 -2.23 -8.63 -18.29
CA GLY A 154 -2.75 -9.99 -18.43
C GLY A 154 -3.85 -10.37 -17.44
N ARG A 155 -4.33 -9.45 -16.58
CA ARG A 155 -5.35 -9.69 -15.55
C ARG A 155 -6.61 -8.84 -15.77
N PRO A 156 -7.46 -9.19 -16.74
CA PRO A 156 -8.62 -8.36 -17.11
C PRO A 156 -9.60 -8.14 -15.95
N LYS A 157 -9.75 -9.12 -15.03
CA LYS A 157 -10.60 -8.97 -13.84
C LYS A 157 -10.06 -7.91 -12.87
N LEU A 158 -8.75 -7.94 -12.59
CA LEU A 158 -8.12 -6.93 -11.73
C LEU A 158 -8.10 -5.54 -12.39
N MET A 159 -7.87 -5.47 -13.71
CA MET A 159 -7.99 -4.20 -14.44
C MET A 159 -9.39 -3.61 -14.29
N ALA A 160 -10.43 -4.40 -14.57
CA ALA A 160 -11.81 -3.93 -14.46
C ALA A 160 -12.19 -3.57 -13.01
N TRP A 161 -11.69 -4.32 -12.02
CA TRP A 161 -11.86 -4.00 -10.61
C TRP A 161 -11.21 -2.68 -10.23
N ARG A 162 -9.96 -2.43 -10.65
CA ARG A 162 -9.26 -1.16 -10.41
C ARG A 162 -10.05 0.02 -10.96
N GLU A 163 -10.56 -0.08 -12.19
CA GLU A 163 -11.34 1.00 -12.80
C GLU A 163 -12.65 1.27 -12.02
N ARG A 164 -13.33 0.22 -11.54
CA ARG A 164 -14.48 0.39 -10.65
C ARG A 164 -14.10 1.07 -9.34
N VAL A 165 -13.01 0.65 -8.70
CA VAL A 165 -12.51 1.26 -7.46
C VAL A 165 -12.14 2.73 -7.67
N LYS A 166 -11.42 3.05 -8.75
CA LYS A 166 -11.06 4.42 -9.12
C LYS A 166 -12.31 5.29 -9.31
N LYS A 167 -13.33 4.76 -9.99
CA LYS A 167 -14.60 5.47 -10.20
C LYS A 167 -15.34 5.74 -8.90
N GLU A 168 -15.46 4.75 -8.01
CA GLU A 168 -16.14 4.89 -6.71
C GLU A 168 -15.42 5.88 -5.77
N LEU A 169 -14.09 5.91 -5.80
CA LEU A 169 -13.28 6.86 -5.02
C LEU A 169 -13.30 8.28 -5.60
N GLY A 170 -13.71 8.43 -6.85
CA GLY A 170 -13.58 9.65 -7.64
C GLY A 170 -12.21 9.74 -8.31
N GLU A 171 -12.21 9.80 -9.64
CA GLU A 171 -11.01 9.73 -10.48
C GLU A 171 -9.97 10.79 -10.12
N LYS A 172 -10.42 12.03 -9.88
CA LYS A 172 -9.55 13.15 -9.49
C LYS A 172 -8.82 12.86 -8.18
N LEU A 173 -9.51 12.37 -7.16
CA LEU A 173 -8.89 12.03 -5.87
C LEU A 173 -7.89 10.89 -6.05
N PHE A 174 -8.29 9.85 -6.80
CA PHE A 174 -7.44 8.71 -7.07
C PHE A 174 -6.14 9.14 -7.78
N ASP A 175 -6.24 9.94 -8.84
CA ASP A 175 -5.08 10.35 -9.63
C ASP A 175 -4.17 11.31 -8.85
N GLN A 176 -4.73 12.28 -8.14
CA GLN A 176 -3.96 13.19 -7.28
C GLN A 176 -3.21 12.45 -6.17
N THR A 177 -3.84 11.45 -5.55
CA THR A 177 -3.24 10.65 -4.48
C THR A 177 -2.01 9.86 -4.99
N HIS A 178 -2.08 9.36 -6.22
CA HIS A 178 -1.03 8.52 -6.79
C HIS A 178 -0.04 9.29 -7.68
N GLN A 179 -0.22 10.59 -7.92
CA GLN A 179 0.59 11.38 -8.84
C GLN A 179 2.09 11.24 -8.58
N LYS A 180 2.54 11.53 -7.34
CA LYS A 180 3.97 11.44 -6.97
C LYS A 180 4.54 10.04 -7.14
N LEU A 181 3.71 9.01 -6.94
CA LEU A 181 4.11 7.62 -7.08
C LEU A 181 4.25 7.23 -8.56
N LEU A 182 3.34 7.67 -9.42
CA LEU A 182 3.35 7.37 -10.86
C LEU A 182 4.44 8.16 -11.62
N GLU A 183 4.90 9.27 -11.06
CA GLU A 183 6.06 10.03 -11.55
C GLU A 183 7.40 9.44 -11.06
N ALA A 184 7.51 8.13 -10.80
CA ALA A 184 8.63 7.52 -10.05
C ALA A 184 10.05 7.72 -10.60
N LYS A 185 10.22 8.11 -11.88
CA LYS A 185 11.52 8.56 -12.37
C LYS A 185 12.03 9.78 -11.58
N GLY A 186 11.12 10.68 -11.21
CA GLY A 186 11.37 11.77 -10.27
C GLY A 186 11.68 11.26 -8.86
N LEU A 187 11.01 10.19 -8.40
CA LEU A 187 11.25 9.63 -7.06
C LEU A 187 12.67 9.07 -6.89
N GLN A 188 13.21 8.34 -7.88
CA GLN A 188 14.60 7.86 -7.81
C GLN A 188 15.60 9.02 -7.75
N GLN A 189 15.38 10.05 -8.57
CA GLN A 189 16.21 11.27 -8.54
C GLN A 189 16.09 12.01 -7.21
N GLU A 190 14.88 12.15 -6.66
CA GLU A 190 14.65 12.73 -5.33
C GLU A 190 15.34 11.94 -4.21
N ILE A 191 15.35 10.60 -4.31
CA ILE A 191 16.05 9.74 -3.35
C ILE A 191 17.55 9.98 -3.40
N GLN A 192 18.13 9.97 -4.61
CA GLN A 192 19.57 10.18 -4.82
C GLN A 192 20.03 11.58 -4.36
N ASN A 193 19.21 12.60 -4.63
CA ASN A 193 19.54 14.00 -4.35
C ASN A 193 19.24 14.43 -2.91
N SER A 194 18.61 13.60 -2.08
CA SER A 194 18.25 13.97 -0.70
C SER A 194 19.43 13.79 0.27
N PRO A 195 19.98 14.88 0.85
CA PRO A 195 21.06 14.78 1.84
C PRO A 195 20.60 14.06 3.12
N HIS A 196 19.30 14.12 3.43
CA HIS A 196 18.72 13.42 4.57
C HIS A 196 18.69 11.91 4.35
N LEU A 197 18.33 11.45 3.14
CA LEU A 197 18.33 10.02 2.84
C LEU A 197 19.74 9.45 2.74
N GLN A 198 20.73 10.25 2.32
CA GLN A 198 22.14 9.86 2.36
C GLN A 198 22.59 9.52 3.78
N LYS A 199 22.18 10.31 4.79
CA LYS A 199 22.46 10.01 6.21
C LYS A 199 21.81 8.71 6.69
N LEU A 200 20.77 8.25 6.01
CA LEU A 200 20.01 7.03 6.33
C LEU A 200 20.41 5.83 5.47
N GLN A 201 21.39 5.97 4.57
CA GLN A 201 21.79 4.89 3.65
C GLN A 201 22.17 3.61 4.40
N SER A 202 22.90 3.71 5.51
CA SER A 202 23.29 2.56 6.34
C SER A 202 22.10 1.84 6.99
N VAL A 203 20.99 2.54 7.24
CA VAL A 203 19.73 1.95 7.70
C VAL A 203 19.09 1.16 6.56
N PHE A 204 19.10 1.70 5.35
CA PHE A 204 18.51 1.04 4.18
C PHE A 204 19.31 -0.18 3.69
N VAL A 205 20.64 -0.17 3.83
CA VAL A 205 21.47 -1.34 3.55
C VAL A 205 21.00 -2.56 4.35
N LYS A 206 20.58 -2.37 5.61
CA LYS A 206 20.06 -3.45 6.46
C LYS A 206 18.72 -4.02 6.00
N LEU A 207 17.95 -3.30 5.17
CA LEU A 207 16.70 -3.82 4.59
C LEU A 207 16.96 -4.82 3.46
N PHE A 208 18.17 -4.83 2.89
CA PHE A 208 18.49 -5.59 1.69
C PHE A 208 19.59 -6.64 1.87
N ARG A 209 20.25 -6.67 3.04
CA ARG A 209 21.11 -7.76 3.48
C ARG A 209 20.26 -8.84 4.13
#